data_AF-A0A2E5JTB9-F1
#
_entry.id   AF-A0A2E5JTB9-F1
#
_cell.length_a   1.000
_cell.length_b   1.000
_cell.length_c   1.000
_cell.angle_alpha   90.00
_cell.angle_beta   90.00
_cell.angle_gamma   90.00
#
_symmetry.space_group_name_H-M   'P 1'
#
loop_
_entity.id
_entity.type
_entity.pdbx_description
1 polymer ?
#
loop_
_entity_poly.entity_id
_entity_poly.type
_entity_poly.pdbx_seq_one_letter_code
_entity_poly.pdbx_strand_id
1 'polypeptide(L)'
;MKFSKIHILSFLLLFAFACEDEKEEASNAANCATIMVEMDAASDAFEANPTKANCDKVIEKAEALYDCMPDGPEKTEMRQDLDEIKGICAILS
;
A
#
# COMPACT_ATOMS: atom_id res chain seq x y z
N MET A 1 34.22 -0.58 -40.13
CA MET A 1 34.11 0.11 -38.83
C MET A 1 33.63 -0.91 -37.81
N LYS A 2 34.49 -1.23 -36.83
CA LYS A 2 34.31 -2.34 -35.90
C LYS A 2 33.50 -1.79 -34.72
N PHE A 3 32.17 -1.80 -34.83
CA PHE A 3 31.28 -1.35 -33.76
C PHE A 3 31.52 -2.22 -32.54
N SER A 4 32.27 -1.65 -31.60
CA SER A 4 32.72 -2.33 -30.40
C SER A 4 31.52 -2.65 -29.53
N LYS A 5 31.32 -3.94 -29.22
CA LYS A 5 30.29 -4.45 -28.30
C LYS A 5 30.32 -3.76 -26.91
N ILE A 6 31.39 -3.01 -26.63
CA ILE A 6 31.61 -2.20 -25.43
C ILE A 6 30.61 -1.04 -25.32
N HIS A 7 30.14 -0.46 -26.43
CA HIS A 7 29.22 0.69 -26.36
C HIS A 7 27.77 0.30 -26.00
N ILE A 8 27.36 -0.94 -26.27
CA ILE A 8 26.02 -1.43 -25.87
C ILE A 8 26.00 -1.72 -24.36
N LEU A 9 27.10 -2.28 -23.82
CA LEU A 9 27.26 -2.53 -22.39
C LEU A 9 27.32 -1.24 -21.55
N SER A 10 27.92 -0.16 -22.10
CA SER A 10 27.99 1.13 -21.40
C SER A 10 26.62 1.85 -21.32
N PHE A 11 25.70 1.58 -22.25
CA PHE A 11 24.35 2.15 -22.23
C PHE A 11 23.44 1.40 -21.25
N LEU A 12 23.65 0.08 -21.09
CA LEU A 12 22.91 -0.76 -20.13
C LEU A 12 23.27 -0.48 -18.67
N LEU A 13 24.48 -0.01 -18.38
CA LEU A 13 24.90 0.35 -17.02
C LEU A 13 24.35 1.72 -16.55
N LEU A 14 23.93 2.59 -17.47
CA LEU A 14 23.31 3.87 -17.14
C LEU A 14 21.84 3.74 -16.70
N PHE A 15 21.17 2.65 -17.09
CA PHE A 15 19.81 2.33 -16.62
C PHE A 15 19.79 1.62 -15.25
N ALA A 16 20.91 1.06 -14.81
CA ALA A 16 20.97 0.39 -13.50
C ALA A 16 20.94 1.36 -12.32
N PHE A 17 21.37 2.62 -12.51
CA PHE A 17 21.32 3.66 -11.47
C PHE A 17 19.98 4.42 -11.41
N ALA A 18 19.10 4.24 -12.39
CA ALA A 18 17.75 4.85 -12.41
C ALA A 18 16.62 3.85 -12.08
N CYS A 19 16.92 2.55 -11.98
CA CYS A 19 15.95 1.50 -11.66
C CYS A 19 16.05 0.97 -10.22
N GLU A 20 16.95 1.49 -9.38
CA GLU A 20 16.97 1.10 -7.96
C GLU A 20 15.75 1.67 -7.22
N ASP A 21 15.27 2.83 -7.65
CA ASP A 21 14.07 3.53 -7.15
C ASP A 21 12.77 2.81 -7.56
N GLU A 22 12.66 2.36 -8.82
CA GLU A 22 11.44 1.70 -9.32
C GLU A 22 11.19 0.32 -8.72
N LYS A 23 12.22 -0.36 -8.18
CA LYS A 23 12.02 -1.66 -7.54
C LYS A 23 11.38 -1.51 -6.16
N GLU A 24 11.76 -0.48 -5.40
CA GLU A 24 11.13 -0.16 -4.12
C GLU A 24 9.71 0.34 -4.35
N GLU A 25 9.49 1.28 -5.27
CA GLU A 25 8.16 1.81 -5.61
C GLU A 25 7.22 0.72 -6.16
N ALA A 26 7.69 -0.15 -7.05
CA ALA A 26 6.89 -1.28 -7.54
C ALA A 26 6.60 -2.32 -6.45
N SER A 27 7.53 -2.53 -5.51
CA SER A 27 7.29 -3.41 -4.36
C SER A 27 6.30 -2.81 -3.36
N ASN A 28 6.37 -1.50 -3.14
CA ASN A 28 5.47 -0.77 -2.26
C ASN A 28 4.04 -0.77 -2.84
N ALA A 29 3.89 -0.47 -4.14
CA ALA A 29 2.61 -0.57 -4.83
C ALA A 29 2.00 -1.99 -4.81
N ALA A 30 2.83 -3.03 -4.99
CA ALA A 30 2.38 -4.42 -4.87
C ALA A 30 1.95 -4.80 -3.43
N ASN A 31 2.62 -4.24 -2.42
CA ASN A 31 2.23 -4.37 -1.03
C ASN A 31 0.90 -3.65 -0.76
N CYS A 32 0.69 -2.42 -1.27
CA CYS A 32 -0.57 -1.69 -1.11
C CYS A 32 -1.75 -2.45 -1.74
N ALA A 33 -1.55 -3.02 -2.93
CA ALA A 33 -2.58 -3.81 -3.60
C ALA A 33 -2.99 -5.05 -2.81
N THR A 34 -2.01 -5.71 -2.18
CA THR A 34 -2.28 -6.85 -1.29
C THR A 34 -3.03 -6.41 -0.04
N ILE A 35 -2.62 -5.29 0.57
CA ILE A 35 -3.30 -4.72 1.75
C ILE A 35 -4.76 -4.36 1.43
N MET A 36 -5.06 -3.82 0.25
CA MET A 36 -6.45 -3.55 -0.17
C MET A 36 -7.31 -4.82 -0.18
N VAL A 37 -6.79 -5.93 -0.74
CA VAL A 37 -7.50 -7.22 -0.74
C VAL A 37 -7.70 -7.74 0.70
N GLU A 38 -6.70 -7.58 1.57
CA GLU A 38 -6.83 -7.95 2.98
C GLU A 38 -7.82 -7.06 3.75
N MET A 39 -7.89 -5.78 3.41
CA MET A 39 -8.85 -4.83 3.98
C MET A 39 -10.28 -5.17 3.56
N ASP A 40 -10.50 -5.53 2.29
CA ASP A 40 -11.79 -6.00 1.80
C ASP A 40 -12.22 -7.27 2.56
N ALA A 41 -11.31 -8.24 2.69
CA ALA A 41 -11.59 -9.46 3.45
C ALA A 41 -11.87 -9.21 4.94
N ALA A 42 -11.17 -8.23 5.56
CA ALA A 42 -11.45 -7.81 6.93
C ALA A 42 -12.82 -7.13 7.06
N SER A 43 -13.20 -6.34 6.05
CA SER A 43 -14.50 -5.66 5.98
C SER A 43 -15.63 -6.67 5.83
N ASP A 44 -15.51 -7.64 4.92
CA ASP A 44 -16.45 -8.76 4.78
C ASP A 44 -16.62 -9.54 6.09
N ALA A 45 -15.51 -9.79 6.80
CA ALA A 45 -15.55 -10.48 8.09
C ALA A 45 -16.24 -9.66 9.19
N PHE A 46 -16.08 -8.34 9.16
CA PHE A 46 -16.78 -7.42 10.05
C PHE A 46 -18.27 -7.36 9.73
N GLU A 47 -18.66 -7.24 8.46
CA GLU A 47 -20.07 -7.25 8.04
C GLU A 47 -20.77 -8.55 8.42
N ALA A 48 -20.11 -9.69 8.22
CA ALA A 48 -20.65 -10.98 8.59
C ALA A 48 -20.76 -11.17 10.12
N ASN A 49 -19.86 -10.56 10.89
CA ASN A 49 -19.81 -10.67 12.34
C ASN A 49 -19.25 -9.38 12.99
N PRO A 50 -20.11 -8.40 13.31
CA PRO A 50 -19.71 -7.05 13.71
C PRO A 50 -19.27 -7.00 15.19
N THR A 51 -18.16 -7.67 15.46
CA THR A 51 -17.51 -7.68 16.77
C THR A 51 -16.40 -6.65 16.82
N LYS A 52 -16.06 -6.18 18.02
CA LYS A 52 -14.90 -5.30 18.23
C LYS A 52 -13.63 -5.87 17.61
N ALA A 53 -13.36 -7.16 17.81
CA ALA A 53 -12.16 -7.81 17.27
C ALA A 53 -12.10 -7.80 15.73
N ASN A 54 -13.23 -7.89 15.04
CA ASN A 54 -13.25 -7.78 13.58
C ASN A 54 -13.14 -6.32 13.13
N CYS A 55 -13.71 -5.38 13.88
CA CYS A 55 -13.57 -3.95 13.62
C CYS A 55 -12.10 -3.48 13.79
N ASP A 56 -11.42 -3.96 14.83
CA ASP A 56 -10.01 -3.68 15.08
C ASP A 56 -9.12 -4.20 13.93
N LYS A 57 -9.48 -5.31 13.29
CA LYS A 57 -8.79 -5.79 12.08
C LYS A 57 -9.02 -4.90 10.87
N VAL A 58 -10.21 -4.33 10.71
CA VAL A 58 -10.47 -3.33 9.65
C VAL A 58 -9.57 -2.11 9.87
N ILE A 59 -9.47 -1.62 11.11
CA ILE A 59 -8.56 -0.52 11.47
C ILE A 59 -7.11 -0.89 11.13
N GLU A 60 -6.64 -2.06 11.54
CA GLU A 60 -5.27 -2.52 11.27
C GLU A 60 -4.94 -2.48 9.77
N LYS A 61 -5.86 -2.96 8.92
CA LYS A 61 -5.64 -2.99 7.46
C LYS A 61 -5.76 -1.62 6.82
N ALA A 62 -6.69 -0.78 7.28
CA ALA A 62 -6.82 0.59 6.80
C ALA A 62 -5.61 1.45 7.19
N GLU A 63 -5.01 1.26 8.38
CA GLU A 63 -3.76 1.93 8.79
C GLU A 63 -2.59 1.48 7.92
N ALA A 64 -2.47 0.17 7.66
CA ALA A 64 -1.46 -0.35 6.75
C ALA A 64 -1.62 0.20 5.32
N LEU A 65 -2.86 0.38 4.85
CA LEU A 65 -3.13 0.98 3.54
C LEU A 65 -2.72 2.44 3.52
N TYR A 66 -3.10 3.20 4.56
CA TYR A 66 -2.71 4.60 4.72
C TYR A 66 -1.19 4.79 4.68
N ASP A 67 -0.44 3.95 5.40
CA ASP A 67 1.02 4.03 5.43
C ASP A 67 1.66 3.74 4.06
N CYS A 68 0.97 2.95 3.24
CA CYS A 68 1.39 2.56 1.90
C CYS A 68 1.05 3.64 0.84
N MET A 69 0.09 4.52 1.11
CA MET A 69 -0.33 5.55 0.16
C MET A 69 0.72 6.67 0.02
N PRO A 70 0.93 7.19 -1.20
CA PRO A 70 1.72 8.39 -1.40
C PRO A 70 1.05 9.60 -0.75
N ASP A 71 1.86 10.60 -0.38
CA ASP A 71 1.31 11.82 0.21
C ASP A 71 0.43 12.58 -0.79
N GLY A 72 -0.75 13.00 -0.33
CA GLY A 72 -1.73 13.65 -1.18
C GLY A 72 -3.08 13.87 -0.48
N PRO A 73 -4.05 14.47 -1.21
CA PRO A 73 -5.39 14.67 -0.68
C PRO A 73 -6.07 13.34 -0.30
N GLU A 74 -5.91 12.30 -1.11
CA GLU A 74 -6.50 10.97 -0.87
C GLU A 74 -5.99 10.34 0.44
N LYS A 75 -4.69 10.45 0.74
CA LYS A 75 -4.13 9.99 2.01
C LYS A 75 -4.69 10.80 3.18
N THR A 76 -4.93 12.09 2.99
CA THR A 76 -5.53 12.94 4.03
C THR A 76 -6.99 12.57 4.30
N GLU A 77 -7.76 12.28 3.26
CA GLU A 77 -9.14 11.78 3.35
C GLU A 77 -9.16 10.41 4.04
N MET A 78 -8.30 9.48 3.63
CA MET A 78 -8.15 8.16 4.29
C MET A 78 -7.87 8.27 5.79
N ARG A 79 -7.10 9.29 6.22
CA ARG A 79 -6.88 9.53 7.66
C ARG A 79 -8.16 9.95 8.39
N GLN A 80 -9.02 10.75 7.75
CA GLN A 80 -10.31 11.14 8.33
C GLN A 80 -11.23 9.92 8.45
N ASP A 81 -11.31 9.11 7.40
CA ASP A 81 -12.09 7.87 7.40
C ASP A 81 -11.61 6.91 8.49
N LEU A 82 -10.30 6.78 8.68
CA LEU A 82 -9.69 5.99 9.76
C LEU A 82 -10.11 6.47 11.15
N ASP A 83 -10.14 7.79 11.38
CA ASP A 83 -10.56 8.36 12.66
C ASP A 83 -12.06 8.10 12.93
N GLU A 84 -12.90 8.14 11.89
CA GLU A 84 -14.32 7.78 11.98
C GLU A 84 -14.51 6.30 12.32
N ILE A 85 -13.82 5.40 11.60
CA ILE A 85 -13.87 3.95 11.86
C ILE A 85 -13.42 3.66 13.29
N LYS A 86 -12.36 4.29 13.78
CA LYS A 86 -11.90 4.17 15.18
C LYS A 86 -12.99 4.57 16.18
N GLY A 87 -13.72 5.65 15.89
CA GLY A 87 -14.86 6.06 16.69
C GLY A 87 -15.98 5.00 16.73
N ILE A 88 -16.29 4.40 15.58
CA ILE A 88 -17.29 3.34 15.46
C ILE A 88 -16.82 2.05 16.16
N CYS A 89 -15.57 1.64 15.99
CA CYS A 89 -15.07 0.44 16.65
C CYS A 89 -15.01 0.60 18.18
N ALA A 90 -14.77 1.82 18.68
CA ALA A 90 -14.73 2.09 20.12
C ALA A 90 -16.08 1.86 20.83
N ILE A 91 -17.21 1.96 20.12
CA ILE A 91 -18.54 1.70 20.68
C ILE A 91 -18.92 0.22 20.64
N LEU A 92 -18.16 -0.62 19.94
CA LEU A 92 -18.36 -2.07 19.95
C LEU A 92 -17.73 -2.66 21.22
N SER A 93 -18.51 -3.50 21.89
CA SER A 93 -18.14 -4.21 23.14
C SER A 93 -17.65 -5.62 22.88
#